data_AF-A0A9P5VS73-F1
#
_entry.id   AF-A0A9P5VS73-F1
#
_cell.length_a   1.000
_cell.length_b   1.000
_cell.length_c   1.000
_cell.angle_alpha   90.00
_cell.angle_beta   90.00
_cell.angle_gamma   90.00
#
_symmetry.space_group_name_H-M   'P 1'
#
loop_
_entity.id
_entity.type
_entity.pdbx_description
1 polymer ?
#
loop_
_entity_poly.entity_id
_entity_poly.type
_entity_poly.pdbx_seq_one_letter_code
_entity_poly.pdbx_strand_id
1 'polypeptide(L)'
;MDDTQHFRLAGTTSLKKIPYEHVDGQNVIFWEDIKQVFPGVEHIECDGVVANLLRDSNHKRIEPECIKYRPGVVLDVVLSSSYENASASASLNKDTTTTSMNEDVIKDLQIEQEPEDMASSTDRTYAPSKGSTLPSMSALSDLKKGSRASLSFKQIENIVLKSSMESEIEQQLVLSLPSELQVQVRSSSNAREALIQAVKNGQVQLPNDQLIAYLQELGSNVMEIKNMASLIIELVSENRDQLAQITRLQQDLALNQKEMKDLQLQALDRLAQLQNGIQAILTQTYELHEYPIPRLFIVLPDEGSSRNLLDFFSNKFRLYFLCECGEHTKATKSNIPHRIHLAKHEGYEIERPNEFFQQYGSYVLTILKMLKLGISLAGVAVPALTNLIPDALDQATESLKLLEKTIEPGMNQVISHIEKVSADEG
;
A
#
# COMPACT_ATOMS: atom_id res chain seq x y z
N MET A 1 -18.36 -13.64 13.27
CA MET A 1 -17.56 -12.58 12.61
C MET A 1 -17.24 -11.58 13.70
N ASP A 2 -16.04 -11.02 13.73
CA ASP A 2 -15.69 -10.04 14.77
C ASP A 2 -16.50 -8.77 14.54
N ASP A 3 -17.43 -8.46 15.45
CA ASP A 3 -18.31 -7.28 15.39
C ASP A 3 -17.54 -5.99 15.74
N THR A 4 -16.54 -5.67 14.91
CA THR A 4 -15.59 -4.58 15.16
C THR A 4 -15.33 -3.75 13.90
N GLN A 5 -15.05 -2.47 14.11
CA GLN A 5 -14.53 -1.54 13.12
C GLN A 5 -13.03 -1.35 13.32
N HIS A 6 -12.29 -1.26 12.23
CA HIS A 6 -10.86 -0.96 12.25
C HIS A 6 -10.62 0.54 12.14
N PHE A 7 -9.76 1.05 13.01
CA PHE A 7 -9.28 2.42 13.05
C PHE A 7 -7.76 2.44 13.01
N ARG A 8 -7.17 3.51 12.46
CA ARG A 8 -5.74 3.79 12.57
C ARG A 8 -5.53 5.27 12.83
N LEU A 9 -4.42 5.63 13.46
CA LEU A 9 -4.01 7.03 13.54
C LEU A 9 -3.56 7.49 12.15
N ALA A 10 -4.01 8.66 11.69
CA ALA A 10 -3.65 9.19 10.37
C ALA A 10 -2.12 9.20 10.19
N GLY A 11 -1.64 8.65 9.07
CA GLY A 11 -0.20 8.51 8.78
C GLY A 11 0.48 7.28 9.43
N THR A 12 -0.23 6.45 10.18
CA THR A 12 0.33 5.23 10.79
C THR A 12 -0.24 3.95 10.19
N THR A 13 0.45 2.82 10.39
CA THR A 13 0.00 1.48 9.96
C THR A 13 -0.64 0.67 11.09
N SER A 14 -0.67 1.20 12.33
CA SER A 14 -1.18 0.46 13.49
C SER A 14 -2.71 0.48 13.52
N LEU A 15 -3.30 -0.72 13.44
CA LEU A 15 -4.75 -0.89 13.49
C LEU A 15 -5.23 -1.12 14.94
N LYS A 16 -6.31 -0.44 15.33
CA LYS A 16 -7.08 -0.69 16.54
C LYS A 16 -8.49 -1.14 16.15
N LYS A 17 -9.04 -2.09 16.91
CA LYS A 17 -10.40 -2.60 16.73
C LYS A 17 -11.30 -2.02 17.81
N ILE A 18 -12.43 -1.46 17.43
CA ILE A 18 -13.45 -0.96 18.36
C ILE A 18 -14.77 -1.68 18.04
N PRO A 19 -15.47 -2.26 19.03
CA PRO A 19 -16.76 -2.89 18.79
C PRO A 19 -17.80 -1.88 18.31
N TYR A 20 -18.77 -2.33 17.53
CA TYR A 20 -19.95 -1.53 17.19
C TYR A 20 -21.18 -2.09 17.94
N GLU A 21 -22.17 -1.24 18.15
CA GLU A 21 -23.47 -1.63 18.70
C GLU A 21 -24.59 -1.46 17.67
N HIS A 22 -25.66 -2.23 17.83
CA HIS A 22 -26.82 -2.16 16.95
C HIS A 22 -27.92 -1.32 17.61
N VAL A 23 -28.17 -0.14 17.06
CA VAL A 23 -29.16 0.83 17.57
C VAL A 23 -30.11 1.20 16.44
N ASP A 24 -31.43 1.04 16.67
CA ASP A 24 -32.49 1.41 15.73
C ASP A 24 -32.30 0.87 14.30
N GLY A 25 -31.81 -0.37 14.16
CA GLY A 25 -31.60 -1.01 12.87
C GLY A 25 -30.28 -0.65 12.18
N GLN A 26 -29.42 0.15 12.83
CA GLN A 26 -28.15 0.59 12.28
C GLN A 26 -26.98 0.20 13.20
N ASN A 27 -25.89 -0.26 12.61
CA ASN A 27 -24.63 -0.49 13.32
C ASN A 27 -23.92 0.85 13.52
N VAL A 28 -23.65 1.20 14.77
CA VAL A 28 -23.05 2.47 15.19
C VAL A 28 -21.86 2.24 16.12
N ILE A 29 -20.92 3.17 16.14
CA ILE A 29 -19.76 3.15 17.04
C ILE A 29 -19.82 4.43 17.85
N PHE A 30 -19.79 4.29 19.18
CA PHE A 30 -19.86 5.44 20.06
C PHE A 30 -18.57 6.24 20.05
N TRP A 31 -18.71 7.56 20.06
CA TRP A 31 -17.59 8.49 20.08
C TRP A 31 -16.77 8.40 21.37
N GLU A 32 -17.40 7.98 22.47
CA GLU A 32 -16.73 7.74 23.75
C GLU A 32 -15.73 6.59 23.68
N ASP A 33 -16.09 5.47 23.03
CA ASP A 33 -15.19 4.34 22.83
C ASP A 33 -14.00 4.73 21.94
N ILE A 34 -14.25 5.56 20.92
CA ILE A 34 -13.19 6.09 20.05
C ILE A 34 -12.24 6.98 20.86
N LYS A 35 -12.76 7.88 21.70
CA LYS A 35 -11.95 8.74 22.59
C LYS A 35 -11.14 7.93 23.61
N GLN A 36 -11.67 6.80 24.08
CA GLN A 36 -10.95 5.93 25.01
C GLN A 36 -9.73 5.28 24.35
N VAL A 37 -9.85 4.88 23.08
CA VAL A 37 -8.75 4.26 22.32
C VAL A 37 -7.78 5.29 21.75
N PHE A 38 -8.28 6.46 21.35
CA PHE A 38 -7.51 7.56 20.77
C PHE A 38 -7.77 8.87 21.55
N PRO A 39 -7.09 9.06 22.70
CA PRO A 39 -7.20 10.29 23.46
C PRO A 39 -6.80 11.50 22.62
N GLY A 40 -7.65 12.53 22.59
CA GLY A 40 -7.40 13.75 21.81
C GLY A 40 -7.90 13.70 20.36
N VAL A 41 -8.72 12.71 19.98
CA VAL A 41 -9.40 12.68 18.68
C VAL A 41 -10.21 13.96 18.43
N GLU A 42 -9.98 14.57 17.27
CA GLU A 42 -10.72 15.74 16.78
C GLU A 42 -11.83 15.31 15.83
N HIS A 43 -11.46 14.56 14.78
CA HIS A 43 -12.37 14.03 13.78
C HIS A 43 -11.86 12.72 13.20
N ILE A 44 -12.71 12.07 12.41
CA ILE A 44 -12.41 10.81 11.73
C ILE A 44 -12.56 11.03 10.24
N GLU A 45 -11.66 10.47 9.45
CA GLU A 45 -11.66 10.51 8.00
C GLU A 45 -11.84 9.11 7.41
N CYS A 46 -12.53 9.05 6.28
CA CYS A 46 -12.71 7.86 5.45
C CYS A 46 -12.30 8.26 4.04
N ASP A 47 -11.15 7.76 3.57
CA ASP A 47 -10.59 8.10 2.26
C ASP A 47 -10.45 9.62 2.03
N GLY A 48 -9.97 10.34 3.06
CA GLY A 48 -9.81 11.80 3.04
C GLY A 48 -11.11 12.60 3.19
N VAL A 49 -12.25 11.96 3.43
CA VAL A 49 -13.54 12.62 3.70
C VAL A 49 -13.90 12.50 5.17
N VAL A 50 -14.21 13.62 5.82
CA VAL A 50 -14.61 13.63 7.24
C VAL A 50 -15.89 12.83 7.46
N ALA A 51 -15.82 11.83 8.34
CA ALA A 51 -16.96 11.03 8.75
C ALA A 51 -17.86 11.83 9.69
N ASN A 52 -19.06 12.17 9.22
CA ASN A 52 -20.03 12.92 10.00
C ASN A 52 -20.60 12.10 11.17
N LEU A 53 -20.76 12.75 12.32
CA LEU A 53 -21.56 12.24 13.43
C LEU A 53 -23.02 12.06 13.00
N LEU A 54 -23.65 10.98 13.47
CA LEU A 54 -25.03 10.66 13.14
C LEU A 54 -25.99 11.72 13.71
N ARG A 55 -27.03 11.99 12.92
CA ARG A 55 -28.11 12.92 13.25
C ARG A 55 -29.44 12.20 13.14
N ASP A 56 -30.37 12.57 14.00
CA ASP A 56 -31.74 12.07 13.96
C ASP A 56 -32.53 12.68 12.78
N SER A 57 -33.79 12.28 12.66
CA SER A 57 -34.72 12.80 11.63
C SER A 57 -34.98 14.30 11.72
N ASN A 58 -34.66 14.94 12.85
CA ASN A 58 -34.78 16.39 13.07
C ASN A 58 -33.46 17.13 12.83
N HIS A 59 -32.45 16.45 12.26
CA HIS A 59 -31.09 16.95 12.08
C HIS A 59 -30.34 17.29 13.38
N LYS A 60 -30.83 16.86 14.53
CA LYS A 60 -30.12 16.98 15.82
C LYS A 60 -29.10 15.85 15.93
N ARG A 61 -27.92 16.13 16.51
CA ARG A 61 -26.95 15.07 16.81
C ARG A 61 -27.57 14.07 17.77
N ILE A 62 -27.37 12.79 17.49
CA ILE A 62 -27.79 11.71 18.40
C ILE A 62 -26.89 11.76 19.64
N GLU A 63 -27.49 11.63 20.83
CA GLU A 63 -26.79 11.53 22.10
C GLU A 63 -26.97 10.11 22.66
N PRO A 64 -25.89 9.38 22.99
CA PRO A 64 -24.49 9.79 22.89
C PRO A 64 -23.98 9.89 21.44
N GLU A 65 -22.99 10.76 21.20
CA GLU A 65 -22.42 10.99 19.86
C GLU A 65 -21.89 9.68 19.28
N CYS A 66 -22.25 9.38 18.02
CA CYS A 66 -21.85 8.15 17.37
C CYS A 66 -21.63 8.34 15.85
N ILE A 67 -20.88 7.42 15.26
CA ILE A 67 -20.65 7.35 13.81
C ILE A 67 -21.21 6.05 13.23
N LYS A 68 -21.51 6.06 11.93
CA LYS A 68 -21.98 4.86 11.20
C LYS A 68 -20.85 3.86 11.00
N TYR A 69 -21.10 2.58 11.33
CA TYR A 69 -20.22 1.47 11.00
C TYR A 69 -20.02 1.33 9.48
N ARG A 70 -18.79 1.08 9.04
CA ARG A 70 -18.39 0.90 7.63
C ARG A 70 -17.67 -0.44 7.44
N PRO A 71 -18.37 -1.49 6.99
CA PRO A 71 -17.78 -2.82 6.85
C PRO A 71 -16.63 -2.82 5.83
N GLY A 72 -15.51 -3.44 6.20
CA GLY A 72 -14.34 -3.62 5.34
C GLY A 72 -13.48 -2.37 5.13
N VAL A 73 -13.81 -1.24 5.75
CA VAL A 73 -13.07 0.02 5.63
C VAL A 73 -12.23 0.26 6.88
N VAL A 74 -11.04 0.86 6.73
CA VAL A 74 -10.24 1.36 7.87
C VAL A 74 -10.47 2.86 7.99
N LEU A 75 -10.87 3.32 9.17
CA LEU A 75 -11.12 4.73 9.42
C LEU A 75 -9.86 5.40 9.99
N ASP A 76 -9.50 6.55 9.43
CA ASP A 76 -8.37 7.36 9.85
C ASP A 76 -8.79 8.31 10.99
N VAL A 77 -8.08 8.24 12.11
CA VAL A 77 -8.32 9.08 13.27
C VAL A 77 -7.35 10.25 13.23
N VAL A 78 -7.88 11.48 13.26
CA VAL A 78 -7.09 12.71 13.29
C VAL A 78 -7.16 13.29 14.71
N LEU A 79 -5.99 13.54 15.30
CA LEU A 79 -5.88 14.13 16.64
C LEU A 79 -5.83 15.65 16.55
N SER A 80 -6.29 16.32 17.60
CA SER A 80 -6.09 17.77 17.70
C SER A 80 -4.61 18.12 17.81
N SER A 81 -4.20 19.17 17.10
CA SER A 81 -2.82 19.68 17.05
C SER A 81 -2.21 19.99 18.43
N SER A 82 -3.03 20.22 19.46
CA SER A 82 -2.58 20.39 20.84
C SER A 82 -2.05 19.10 21.47
N TYR A 83 -2.53 17.92 21.04
CA TYR A 83 -2.11 16.62 21.55
C TYR A 83 -0.86 16.08 20.85
N GLU A 84 -0.63 16.41 19.58
CA GLU A 84 0.57 15.99 18.85
C GLU A 84 1.85 16.50 19.52
N ASN A 85 1.82 17.74 20.02
CA ASN A 85 2.95 18.36 20.74
C ASN A 85 3.22 17.72 22.12
N ALA A 86 2.17 17.20 22.77
CA ALA A 86 2.29 16.52 24.06
C ALA A 86 2.81 15.07 23.90
N SER A 87 2.47 14.39 22.81
CA SER A 87 2.94 13.02 22.57
C SER A 87 4.36 12.99 21.97
N ALA A 88 4.75 13.98 21.18
CA ALA A 88 6.10 14.07 20.62
C ALA A 88 7.17 14.37 21.69
N SER A 89 6.81 15.10 22.75
CA SER A 89 7.72 15.44 23.85
C SER A 89 7.97 14.29 24.84
N ALA A 90 7.15 13.22 24.81
CA ALA A 90 7.35 12.04 25.66
C ALA A 90 8.32 11.01 25.06
N SER A 91 8.68 11.11 23.77
CA SER A 91 9.39 10.04 23.06
C SER A 91 10.73 10.43 22.43
N LEU A 92 11.23 11.65 22.63
CA LEU A 92 12.56 12.08 22.15
C LEU A 92 13.39 12.70 23.28
N ASN A 93 14.06 11.83 24.05
CA ASN A 93 15.36 12.15 24.65
C ASN A 93 16.41 11.24 23.99
N LYS A 94 16.86 11.65 22.80
CA LYS A 94 18.21 11.34 22.31
C LYS A 94 18.60 12.39 21.28
N ASP A 95 19.72 13.02 21.57
CA ASP A 95 20.42 14.05 20.79
C ASP A 95 20.34 13.82 19.28
N THR A 96 20.11 14.88 18.53
CA THR A 96 21.02 15.32 17.44
C THR A 96 20.62 16.71 16.97
N THR A 97 21.57 17.62 17.12
CA THR A 97 21.67 18.99 16.59
C THR A 97 21.69 19.00 15.05
N THR A 98 21.40 20.17 14.47
CA THR A 98 21.57 20.62 13.06
C THR A 98 20.37 20.38 12.14
N THR A 99 20.04 21.18 11.14
CA THR A 99 20.35 22.57 10.72
C THR A 99 19.34 22.88 9.60
N SER A 100 18.69 24.04 9.65
CA SER A 100 17.80 24.58 8.61
C SER A 100 18.58 24.83 7.29
N MET A 101 18.04 24.45 6.12
CA MET A 101 18.07 25.24 4.87
C MET A 101 17.00 24.79 3.85
N ASN A 102 16.12 25.76 3.53
CA ASN A 102 15.50 26.17 2.26
C ASN A 102 15.14 25.21 1.12
N GLU A 103 13.90 25.44 0.65
CA GLU A 103 13.38 25.30 -0.71
C GLU A 103 14.30 25.96 -1.76
N ASP A 104 14.52 25.33 -2.93
CA ASP A 104 13.74 25.57 -4.16
C ASP A 104 14.51 25.08 -5.43
N VAL A 105 13.75 24.71 -6.47
CA VAL A 105 14.05 24.93 -7.92
C VAL A 105 14.88 23.90 -8.75
N ILE A 106 14.12 23.22 -9.66
CA ILE A 106 14.33 23.00 -11.13
C ILE A 106 14.87 21.66 -11.70
N LYS A 107 13.94 21.01 -12.43
CA LYS A 107 13.93 20.46 -13.82
C LYS A 107 14.99 19.48 -14.35
N ASP A 108 14.45 18.68 -15.28
CA ASP A 108 15.06 17.96 -16.40
C ASP A 108 15.75 16.62 -16.10
N LEU A 109 15.01 15.54 -16.41
CA LEU A 109 15.59 14.26 -16.76
C LEU A 109 15.02 13.82 -18.11
N GLN A 110 15.78 14.14 -19.16
CA GLN A 110 15.72 13.45 -20.43
C GLN A 110 16.28 12.03 -20.25
N ILE A 111 15.55 11.08 -20.82
CA ILE A 111 15.90 9.66 -20.88
C ILE A 111 16.89 9.49 -22.04
N GLU A 112 18.16 9.24 -21.73
CA GLU A 112 19.08 8.61 -22.67
C GLU A 112 19.27 7.15 -22.25
N GLN A 113 18.88 6.26 -23.17
CA GLN A 113 19.21 4.85 -23.13
C GLN A 113 20.64 4.68 -23.66
N GLU A 114 21.50 4.02 -22.89
CA GLU A 114 22.71 3.38 -23.40
C GLU A 114 22.65 1.85 -23.27
N PRO A 115 23.34 1.12 -24.16
CA PRO A 115 23.25 -0.33 -24.26
C PRO A 115 24.25 -1.03 -23.33
N GLU A 116 23.80 -2.06 -22.61
CA GLU A 116 24.70 -2.95 -21.88
C GLU A 116 25.28 -4.02 -22.81
N ASP A 117 26.59 -3.91 -23.05
CA ASP A 117 27.42 -4.97 -23.62
C ASP A 117 27.77 -6.02 -22.57
N MET A 118 27.59 -7.28 -22.96
CA MET A 118 28.03 -8.47 -22.24
C MET A 118 29.56 -8.61 -22.26
N ALA A 119 30.19 -8.77 -21.09
CA ALA A 119 31.47 -9.48 -20.98
C ALA A 119 31.75 -10.04 -19.57
N SER A 120 31.66 -11.38 -19.46
CA SER A 120 32.62 -12.31 -18.84
C SER A 120 33.68 -11.78 -17.85
N SER A 121 33.69 -12.30 -16.61
CA SER A 121 34.93 -12.70 -15.90
C SER A 121 34.59 -13.72 -14.79
N THR A 122 34.94 -14.99 -15.00
CA THR A 122 36.10 -15.70 -14.42
C THR A 122 36.14 -15.78 -12.89
N ASP A 123 35.56 -16.88 -12.44
CA ASP A 123 35.66 -17.53 -11.14
C ASP A 123 37.13 -17.73 -10.69
N ARG A 124 37.48 -17.25 -9.50
CA ARG A 124 38.74 -17.59 -8.80
C ARG A 124 38.45 -17.96 -7.36
N THR A 125 38.36 -19.27 -7.17
CA THR A 125 38.34 -19.97 -5.89
C THR A 125 39.65 -19.72 -5.12
N TYR A 126 39.57 -19.14 -3.93
CA TYR A 126 40.68 -19.08 -2.97
C TYR A 126 40.55 -20.24 -1.98
N ALA A 127 41.59 -21.08 -1.92
CA ALA A 127 41.75 -22.13 -0.91
C ALA A 127 42.29 -21.56 0.41
N PRO A 128 41.94 -22.15 1.57
CA PRO A 128 42.43 -21.69 2.87
C PRO A 128 43.85 -22.20 3.15
N SER A 129 44.78 -21.30 3.48
CA SER A 129 46.13 -21.66 3.91
C SER A 129 46.13 -22.14 5.36
N LYS A 130 46.90 -23.20 5.60
CA LYS A 130 47.05 -23.88 6.89
C LYS A 130 47.90 -23.05 7.85
N GLY A 131 47.51 -23.10 9.13
CA GLY A 131 48.08 -22.31 10.22
C GLY A 131 49.54 -22.59 10.54
N SER A 132 50.23 -21.52 10.94
CA SER A 132 51.53 -21.57 11.60
C SER A 132 51.35 -21.53 13.12
N THR A 133 51.98 -22.50 13.78
CA THR A 133 52.00 -22.63 15.24
C THR A 133 53.11 -21.73 15.80
N LEU A 134 52.73 -20.77 16.65
CA LEU A 134 53.67 -19.91 17.39
C LEU A 134 54.34 -20.69 18.55
N PRO A 135 55.63 -20.46 18.85
CA PRO A 135 56.31 -21.08 19.98
C PRO A 135 55.90 -20.42 21.31
N SER A 136 55.59 -21.26 22.29
CA SER A 136 55.28 -20.90 23.68
C SER A 136 56.47 -20.24 24.37
N MET A 137 56.30 -19.00 24.83
CA MET A 137 57.24 -18.28 25.69
C MET A 137 56.95 -18.55 27.17
N SER A 138 57.64 -19.55 27.74
CA SER A 138 57.56 -19.90 29.16
C SER A 138 58.93 -19.83 29.89
N ALA A 139 59.87 -19.02 29.41
CA ALA A 139 61.26 -19.00 29.91
C ALA A 139 61.65 -17.80 30.81
N LEU A 140 60.71 -16.95 31.26
CA LEU A 140 61.05 -15.72 31.99
C LEU A 140 60.63 -15.67 33.47
N SER A 141 60.08 -16.75 34.03
CA SER A 141 59.59 -16.77 35.42
C SER A 141 60.61 -17.17 36.50
N ASP A 142 61.81 -17.64 36.14
CA ASP A 142 62.76 -18.24 37.09
C ASP A 142 63.80 -17.30 37.73
N LEU A 143 63.71 -15.98 37.50
CA LEU A 143 64.72 -15.02 37.98
C LEU A 143 64.45 -14.39 39.37
N LYS A 144 63.47 -14.89 40.13
CA LYS A 144 63.08 -14.29 41.43
C LYS A 144 63.70 -14.92 42.69
N LYS A 145 64.66 -15.85 42.57
CA LYS A 145 65.36 -16.42 43.75
C LYS A 145 66.85 -16.05 43.78
N GLY A 146 67.13 -14.87 44.34
CA GLY A 146 68.19 -14.64 45.33
C GLY A 146 69.60 -15.20 45.14
N SER A 147 70.10 -15.39 43.91
CA SER A 147 71.50 -15.73 43.67
C SER A 147 72.14 -14.76 42.70
N ARG A 148 73.20 -14.07 43.14
CA ARG A 148 74.07 -13.21 42.32
C ARG A 148 74.85 -14.07 41.31
N ALA A 149 74.18 -14.57 40.29
CA ALA A 149 74.83 -15.10 39.10
C ALA A 149 75.07 -13.94 38.13
N SER A 150 76.33 -13.58 37.87
CA SER A 150 76.67 -12.65 36.80
C SER A 150 76.27 -13.28 35.47
N LEU A 151 75.29 -12.71 34.79
CA LEU A 151 74.98 -13.08 33.40
C LEU A 151 76.25 -12.93 32.57
N SER A 152 76.70 -14.01 31.93
CA SER A 152 77.88 -13.93 31.07
C SER A 152 77.53 -13.14 29.81
N PHE A 153 78.48 -12.33 29.32
CA PHE A 153 78.31 -11.48 28.13
C PHE A 153 77.74 -12.24 26.92
N LYS A 154 78.06 -13.54 26.79
CA LYS A 154 77.57 -14.45 25.75
C LYS A 154 76.06 -14.75 25.81
N GLN A 155 75.42 -14.64 26.99
CA GLN A 155 73.97 -14.82 27.13
C GLN A 155 73.20 -13.58 26.68
N ILE A 156 73.76 -12.38 26.89
CA ILE A 156 73.21 -11.11 26.40
C ILE A 156 73.31 -11.05 24.87
N GLU A 157 74.44 -11.50 24.31
CA GLU A 157 74.69 -11.52 22.87
C GLU A 157 73.68 -12.39 22.09
N ASN A 158 73.30 -13.55 22.65
CA ASN A 158 72.32 -14.47 22.03
C ASN A 158 70.88 -13.95 22.03
N ILE A 159 70.51 -13.11 23.00
CA ILE A 159 69.19 -12.46 23.04
C ILE A 159 69.12 -11.32 22.00
N VAL A 160 70.24 -10.66 21.73
CA VAL A 160 70.35 -9.53 20.81
C VAL A 160 70.42 -9.94 19.33
N LEU A 161 71.03 -11.09 19.01
CA LEU A 161 71.26 -11.51 17.62
C LEU A 161 70.03 -12.13 16.92
N LYS A 162 68.98 -12.53 17.66
CA LYS A 162 67.80 -13.20 17.09
C LYS A 162 66.78 -12.26 16.41
N SER A 163 66.92 -10.94 16.53
CA SER A 163 65.93 -9.96 16.05
C SER A 163 66.15 -9.45 14.62
N SER A 164 67.13 -9.96 13.88
CA SER A 164 67.51 -9.38 12.57
C SER A 164 66.61 -9.78 11.40
N MET A 165 65.68 -10.75 11.57
CA MET A 165 64.74 -11.19 10.52
C MET A 165 63.30 -10.67 10.69
N GLU A 166 62.97 -9.96 11.78
CA GLU A 166 61.62 -9.44 12.04
C GLU A 166 61.35 -8.05 11.40
N SER A 167 62.38 -7.43 10.82
CA SER A 167 62.41 -6.05 10.33
C SER A 167 61.33 -5.68 9.32
N GLU A 168 60.97 -6.56 8.37
CA GLU A 168 60.07 -6.19 7.27
C GLU A 168 58.58 -6.23 7.68
N ILE A 169 58.21 -7.21 8.50
CA ILE A 169 56.86 -7.34 9.07
C ILE A 169 56.64 -6.26 10.14
N GLU A 170 57.64 -6.00 10.98
CA GLU A 170 57.58 -4.90 11.94
C GLU A 170 57.45 -3.54 11.25
N GLN A 171 58.16 -3.31 10.14
CA GLN A 171 58.02 -2.05 9.39
C GLN A 171 56.62 -1.87 8.79
N GLN A 172 56.00 -2.92 8.22
CA GLN A 172 54.61 -2.83 7.75
C GLN A 172 53.62 -2.60 8.88
N LEU A 173 53.81 -3.27 10.02
CA LEU A 173 52.96 -3.09 11.19
C LEU A 173 53.08 -1.65 11.74
N VAL A 174 54.32 -1.13 11.81
CA VAL A 174 54.59 0.24 12.22
C VAL A 174 53.95 1.25 11.26
N LEU A 175 53.94 0.99 9.95
CA LEU A 175 53.27 1.88 8.99
C LEU A 175 51.74 1.90 9.12
N SER A 176 51.14 0.82 9.66
CA SER A 176 49.70 0.75 9.93
C SER A 176 49.26 1.44 11.22
N LEU A 177 50.22 1.85 12.08
CA LEU A 177 49.93 2.57 13.32
C LEU A 177 49.67 4.07 13.07
N PRO A 178 48.89 4.74 13.93
CA PRO A 178 48.80 6.20 13.98
C PRO A 178 50.18 6.85 14.11
N SER A 179 50.36 8.01 13.48
CA SER A 179 51.64 8.76 13.40
C SER A 179 52.36 8.91 14.73
N GLU A 180 51.62 9.23 15.80
CA GLU A 180 52.14 9.39 17.16
C GLU A 180 52.81 8.12 17.68
N LEU A 181 52.19 6.95 17.43
CA LEU A 181 52.71 5.66 17.86
C LEU A 181 53.87 5.19 16.99
N GLN A 182 53.89 5.55 15.71
CA GLN A 182 55.05 5.28 14.86
C GLN A 182 56.32 5.95 15.41
N VAL A 183 56.21 7.20 15.88
CA VAL A 183 57.34 7.95 16.45
C VAL A 183 57.84 7.29 17.73
N GLN A 184 56.95 6.83 18.61
CA GLN A 184 57.31 6.20 19.88
C GLN A 184 57.93 4.80 19.69
N VAL A 185 57.41 4.00 18.75
CA VAL A 185 58.01 2.70 18.43
C VAL A 185 59.38 2.88 17.78
N ARG A 186 59.53 3.85 16.87
CA ARG A 186 60.84 4.16 16.25
C ARG A 186 61.85 4.69 17.24
N SER A 187 61.45 5.56 18.18
CA SER A 187 62.37 6.07 19.21
C SER A 187 62.83 4.97 20.16
N SER A 188 61.95 4.04 20.53
CA SER A 188 62.28 2.85 21.32
C SER A 188 63.23 1.90 20.58
N SER A 189 62.98 1.63 19.29
CA SER A 189 63.88 0.83 18.45
C SER A 189 65.25 1.48 18.34
N ASN A 190 65.32 2.78 18.02
CA ASN A 190 66.58 3.50 17.91
C ASN A 190 67.38 3.50 19.22
N ALA A 191 66.70 3.66 20.37
CA ALA A 191 67.33 3.57 21.68
C ALA A 191 67.89 2.16 21.96
N ARG A 192 67.16 1.11 21.55
CA ARG A 192 67.61 -0.28 21.64
C ARG A 192 68.82 -0.56 20.74
N GLU A 193 68.78 -0.11 19.49
CA GLU A 193 69.90 -0.20 18.53
C GLU A 193 71.16 0.48 19.09
N ALA A 194 71.00 1.69 19.64
CA ALA A 194 72.10 2.45 20.23
C ALA A 194 72.72 1.72 21.43
N LEU A 195 71.90 1.11 22.29
CA LEU A 195 72.37 0.28 23.40
C LEU A 195 73.14 -0.95 22.91
N ILE A 196 72.61 -1.66 21.92
CA ILE A 196 73.25 -2.84 21.31
C ILE A 196 74.62 -2.47 20.74
N GLN A 197 74.73 -1.34 20.03
CA GLN A 197 75.98 -0.85 19.47
C GLN A 197 76.99 -0.46 20.56
N ALA A 198 76.54 0.22 21.62
CA ALA A 198 77.39 0.64 22.72
C ALA A 198 77.96 -0.58 23.50
N VAL A 199 77.17 -1.65 23.65
CA VAL A 199 77.61 -2.92 24.23
C VAL A 199 78.61 -3.63 23.31
N LYS A 200 78.33 -3.72 22.00
CA LYS A 200 79.25 -4.36 21.02
C LYS A 200 80.61 -3.69 20.96
N ASN A 201 80.66 -2.37 21.10
CA ASN A 201 81.91 -1.60 21.01
C ASN A 201 82.73 -1.60 22.31
N GLY A 202 82.25 -2.25 23.38
CA GLY A 202 82.96 -2.34 24.67
C GLY A 202 83.16 -0.98 25.36
N GLN A 203 82.49 0.08 24.91
CA GLN A 203 82.67 1.45 25.41
C GLN A 203 81.90 1.75 26.70
N VAL A 204 81.10 0.81 27.18
CA VAL A 204 80.16 1.05 28.28
C VAL A 204 80.64 0.36 29.55
N GLN A 205 81.37 1.08 30.40
CA GLN A 205 81.43 0.81 31.84
C GLN A 205 80.27 1.56 32.52
N LEU A 206 79.02 1.22 32.18
CA LEU A 206 77.89 1.73 32.96
C LEU A 206 77.96 1.07 34.35
N PRO A 207 77.95 1.83 35.45
CA PRO A 207 77.80 1.24 36.77
C PRO A 207 76.52 0.39 36.80
N ASN A 208 76.61 -0.82 37.38
CA ASN A 208 75.53 -1.81 37.36
C ASN A 208 74.16 -1.24 37.76
N ASP A 209 74.13 -0.26 38.65
CA ASP A 209 72.88 0.36 39.12
C ASP A 209 72.18 1.18 38.02
N GLN A 210 72.92 1.87 37.15
CA GLN A 210 72.33 2.60 36.00
C GLN A 210 71.79 1.63 34.93
N LEU A 211 72.47 0.50 34.73
CA LEU A 211 72.01 -0.54 33.82
C LEU A 211 70.68 -1.15 34.30
N ILE A 212 70.55 -1.41 35.61
CA ILE A 212 69.33 -1.96 36.20
C ILE A 212 68.17 -0.97 36.07
N ALA A 213 68.39 0.32 36.35
CA ALA A 213 67.37 1.36 36.21
C ALA A 213 66.86 1.45 34.75
N TYR A 214 67.78 1.43 33.78
CA TYR A 214 67.43 1.46 32.36
C TYR A 214 66.64 0.20 31.93
N LEU A 215 67.02 -0.98 32.43
CA LEU A 215 66.29 -2.22 32.15
C LEU A 215 64.89 -2.22 32.78
N GLN A 216 64.71 -1.61 33.96
CA GLN A 216 63.38 -1.43 34.56
C GLN A 216 62.52 -0.47 33.75
N GLU A 217 63.06 0.65 33.30
CA GLU A 217 62.36 1.61 32.45
C GLU A 217 61.95 0.97 31.11
N LEU A 218 62.87 0.24 30.46
CA LEU A 218 62.59 -0.50 29.24
C LEU A 218 61.48 -1.55 29.45
N GLY A 219 61.52 -2.27 30.57
CA GLY A 219 60.48 -3.25 30.92
C GLY A 219 59.10 -2.60 31.13
N SER A 220 59.06 -1.42 31.75
CA SER A 220 57.83 -0.64 31.91
C SER A 220 57.26 -0.21 30.56
N ASN A 221 58.09 0.34 29.68
CA ASN A 221 57.69 0.79 28.35
C ASN A 221 57.18 -0.37 27.48
N VAL A 222 57.83 -1.55 27.56
CA VAL A 222 57.39 -2.75 26.83
C VAL A 222 56.01 -3.24 27.32
N MET A 223 55.74 -3.19 28.62
CA MET A 223 54.42 -3.53 29.16
C MET A 223 53.33 -2.55 28.69
N GLU A 224 53.64 -1.26 28.65
CA GLU A 224 52.71 -0.23 28.16
C GLU A 224 52.42 -0.42 26.66
N ILE A 225 53.45 -0.66 25.84
CA ILE A 225 53.29 -0.99 24.41
C ILE A 225 52.43 -2.25 24.24
N LYS A 226 52.63 -3.28 25.05
CA LYS A 226 51.84 -4.51 24.98
C LYS A 226 50.36 -4.28 25.32
N ASN A 227 50.09 -3.47 26.34
CA ASN A 227 48.72 -3.12 26.72
C ASN A 227 48.04 -2.31 25.62
N MET A 228 48.75 -1.34 25.04
CA MET A 228 48.26 -0.53 23.94
C MET A 228 48.01 -1.35 22.67
N ALA A 229 48.92 -2.27 22.32
CA ALA A 229 48.74 -3.18 21.21
C ALA A 229 47.50 -4.07 21.39
N SER A 230 47.23 -4.52 22.62
CA SER A 230 46.03 -5.31 22.93
C SER A 230 44.75 -4.50 22.70
N LEU A 231 44.72 -3.23 23.13
CA LEU A 231 43.60 -2.31 22.90
C LEU A 231 43.40 -2.01 21.40
N ILE A 232 44.48 -1.84 20.64
CA ILE A 232 44.41 -1.62 19.19
C ILE A 232 43.84 -2.85 18.48
N ILE A 233 44.24 -4.07 18.88
CA ILE A 233 43.70 -5.30 18.30
C ILE A 233 42.19 -5.39 18.55
N GLU A 234 41.73 -5.07 19.77
CA GLU A 234 40.31 -5.04 20.11
C GLU A 234 39.54 -4.02 19.26
N LEU A 235 40.04 -2.78 19.17
CA LEU A 235 39.42 -1.73 18.36
C LEU A 235 39.37 -2.07 16.87
N VAL A 236 40.42 -2.68 16.32
CA VAL A 236 40.46 -3.14 14.93
C VAL A 236 39.46 -4.27 14.70
N SER A 237 39.29 -5.17 15.68
CA SER A 237 38.28 -6.23 15.60
C SER A 237 36.86 -5.65 15.62
N GLU A 238 36.58 -4.68 16.49
CA GLU A 238 35.27 -4.02 16.56
C GLU A 238 34.97 -3.24 15.27
N ASN A 239 35.93 -2.46 14.75
CA ASN A 239 35.78 -1.75 13.48
C ASN A 239 35.53 -2.70 12.31
N ARG A 240 36.18 -3.87 12.31
CA ARG A 240 35.95 -4.90 11.29
C ARG A 240 34.53 -5.44 11.34
N ASP A 241 34.01 -5.67 12.55
CA ASP A 241 32.64 -6.16 12.74
C ASP A 241 31.61 -5.08 12.36
N GLN A 242 31.86 -3.81 12.70
CA GLN A 242 31.05 -2.68 12.25
C GLN A 242 31.05 -2.54 10.73
N LEU A 243 32.20 -2.68 10.07
CA LEU A 243 32.29 -2.64 8.61
C LEU A 243 31.50 -3.80 7.99
N ALA A 244 31.59 -5.01 8.56
CA ALA A 244 30.80 -6.15 8.10
C ALA A 244 29.29 -5.91 8.29
N GLN A 245 28.87 -5.25 9.37
CA GLN A 245 27.48 -4.86 9.60
C GLN A 245 27.00 -3.83 8.57
N ILE A 246 27.81 -2.81 8.28
CA ILE A 246 27.51 -1.80 7.24
C ILE A 246 27.36 -2.47 5.87
N THR A 247 28.25 -3.40 5.52
CA THR A 247 28.14 -4.13 4.25
C THR A 247 26.85 -4.95 4.17
N ARG A 248 26.44 -5.61 5.25
CA ARG A 248 25.15 -6.34 5.29
C ARG A 248 23.96 -5.40 5.12
N LEU A 249 23.96 -4.26 5.78
CA LEU A 249 22.90 -3.25 5.64
C LEU A 249 22.83 -2.69 4.20
N GLN A 250 23.97 -2.46 3.55
CA GLN A 250 24.00 -2.04 2.15
C GLN A 250 23.42 -3.11 1.21
N GLN A 251 23.70 -4.38 1.45
CA GLN A 251 23.13 -5.49 0.68
C GLN A 251 21.61 -5.59 0.86
N ASP A 252 21.13 -5.42 2.09
CA ASP A 252 19.70 -5.45 2.41
C ASP A 252 18.96 -4.27 1.76
N LEU A 253 19.54 -3.06 1.80
CA LEU A 253 19.00 -1.90 1.10
C LEU A 253 18.93 -2.12 -0.42
N ALA A 254 19.96 -2.72 -1.01
CA ALA A 254 19.97 -3.03 -2.44
C ALA A 254 18.90 -4.06 -2.82
N LEU A 255 18.67 -5.07 -1.97
CA LEU A 255 17.60 -6.05 -2.14
C LEU A 255 16.22 -5.40 -2.04
N ASN A 256 15.98 -4.61 -0.98
CA ASN A 256 14.72 -3.90 -0.78
C ASN A 256 14.41 -2.92 -1.92
N GLN A 257 15.44 -2.23 -2.45
CA GLN A 257 15.28 -1.36 -3.62
C GLN A 257 14.87 -2.14 -4.88
N LYS A 258 15.42 -3.36 -5.07
CA LYS A 258 15.04 -4.22 -6.19
C LYS A 258 13.60 -4.70 -6.05
N GLU A 259 13.21 -5.20 -4.88
CA GLU A 259 11.83 -5.64 -4.62
C GLU A 259 10.83 -4.50 -4.82
N MET A 260 11.16 -3.28 -4.39
CA MET A 260 10.31 -2.11 -4.57
C MET A 260 10.12 -1.76 -6.06
N LYS A 261 11.18 -1.88 -6.88
CA LYS A 261 11.08 -1.68 -8.34
C LYS A 261 10.19 -2.74 -8.99
N ASP A 262 10.33 -4.00 -8.60
CA ASP A 262 9.52 -5.09 -9.14
C ASP A 262 8.03 -4.90 -8.79
N LEU A 263 7.73 -4.44 -7.56
CA LEU A 263 6.37 -4.12 -7.14
C LEU A 263 5.78 -2.95 -7.95
N GLN A 264 6.57 -1.90 -8.22
CA GLN A 264 6.14 -0.78 -9.05
C GLN A 264 5.83 -1.22 -10.49
N LEU A 265 6.67 -2.07 -11.08
CA LEU A 265 6.44 -2.63 -12.42
C LEU A 265 5.16 -3.48 -12.46
N GLN A 266 4.95 -4.31 -11.44
CA GLN A 266 3.72 -5.11 -11.34
C GLN A 266 2.46 -4.23 -11.20
N ALA A 267 2.54 -3.14 -10.43
CA ALA A 267 1.44 -2.20 -10.29
C ALA A 267 1.13 -1.48 -11.62
N LEU A 268 2.15 -1.08 -12.37
CA LEU A 268 1.99 -0.47 -13.70
C LEU A 268 1.36 -1.46 -14.70
N ASP A 269 1.78 -2.73 -14.69
CA ASP A 269 1.18 -3.77 -15.54
C ASP A 269 -0.31 -3.99 -15.22
N ARG A 270 -0.66 -4.05 -13.92
CA ARG A 270 -2.07 -4.13 -13.50
C ARG A 270 -2.89 -2.91 -13.94
N LEU A 271 -2.32 -1.71 -13.85
CA LEU A 271 -2.98 -0.50 -14.34
C LEU A 271 -3.20 -0.54 -15.85
N ALA A 272 -2.22 -1.01 -16.63
CA ALA A 272 -2.38 -1.19 -18.07
C ALA A 272 -3.48 -2.22 -18.40
N GLN A 273 -3.56 -3.33 -17.67
CA GLN A 273 -4.63 -4.32 -17.83
C GLN A 273 -6.01 -3.74 -17.49
N LEU A 274 -6.12 -2.95 -16.41
CA LEU A 274 -7.36 -2.26 -16.05
C LEU A 274 -7.76 -1.21 -17.09
N GLN A 275 -6.81 -0.43 -17.60
CA GLN A 275 -7.08 0.52 -18.68
C GLN A 275 -7.57 -0.19 -19.94
N ASN A 276 -6.94 -1.29 -20.34
CA ASN A 276 -7.38 -2.11 -21.47
C ASN A 276 -8.79 -2.69 -21.23
N GLY A 277 -9.08 -3.15 -20.01
CA GLY A 277 -10.40 -3.64 -19.63
C GLY A 277 -11.47 -2.56 -19.67
N ILE A 278 -11.18 -1.38 -19.12
CA ILE A 278 -12.06 -0.20 -19.19
C ILE A 278 -12.26 0.20 -20.63
N GLN A 279 -11.20 0.25 -21.45
CA GLN A 279 -11.33 0.62 -22.85
C GLN A 279 -12.12 -0.42 -23.64
N ALA A 280 -11.94 -1.72 -23.39
CA ALA A 280 -12.77 -2.76 -24.01
C ALA A 280 -14.24 -2.64 -23.59
N ILE A 281 -14.52 -2.35 -22.31
CA ILE A 281 -15.88 -2.09 -21.83
C ILE A 281 -16.43 -0.83 -22.50
N LEU A 282 -15.67 0.25 -22.54
CA LEU A 282 -16.08 1.50 -23.18
C LEU A 282 -16.32 1.29 -24.67
N THR A 283 -15.45 0.60 -25.40
CA THR A 283 -15.63 0.28 -26.82
C THR A 283 -16.81 -0.64 -27.04
N GLN A 284 -17.01 -1.68 -26.22
CA GLN A 284 -18.22 -2.51 -26.27
C GLN A 284 -19.46 -1.66 -26.04
N THR A 285 -19.42 -0.76 -25.05
CA THR A 285 -20.53 0.14 -24.82
C THR A 285 -20.71 1.06 -26.02
N TYR A 286 -19.65 1.66 -26.58
CA TYR A 286 -19.69 2.62 -27.70
C TYR A 286 -20.15 2.02 -29.03
N GLU A 287 -19.76 0.79 -29.34
CA GLU A 287 -20.31 0.03 -30.47
C GLU A 287 -21.76 -0.42 -30.20
N LEU A 288 -22.17 -0.53 -28.93
CA LEU A 288 -23.57 -0.66 -28.52
C LEU A 288 -24.32 0.69 -28.44
N HIS A 289 -23.69 1.88 -28.57
CA HIS A 289 -24.41 3.17 -28.51
C HIS A 289 -25.10 3.58 -29.81
N GLU A 290 -24.85 2.87 -30.90
CA GLU A 290 -25.80 2.91 -32.02
C GLU A 290 -27.08 2.12 -31.69
N TYR A 291 -27.13 1.39 -30.56
CA TYR A 291 -28.32 0.73 -29.99
C TYR A 291 -28.27 0.60 -28.44
N PRO A 292 -28.27 1.69 -27.64
CA PRO A 292 -28.13 1.54 -26.21
C PRO A 292 -29.51 1.21 -25.61
N ILE A 293 -29.55 0.08 -24.87
CA ILE A 293 -30.58 -0.31 -23.88
C ILE A 293 -31.86 -0.93 -24.50
N PRO A 294 -32.40 -2.05 -23.95
CA PRO A 294 -33.68 -2.59 -24.38
C PRO A 294 -34.77 -1.54 -24.14
N ARG A 295 -35.17 -0.86 -25.20
CA ARG A 295 -36.29 0.08 -25.20
C ARG A 295 -37.52 -0.68 -24.72
N LEU A 296 -37.93 -0.46 -23.47
CA LEU A 296 -39.16 -1.07 -22.96
C LEU A 296 -40.28 -0.80 -23.95
N PHE A 297 -40.97 -1.84 -24.39
CA PHE A 297 -42.05 -1.70 -25.35
C PHE A 297 -43.28 -2.47 -24.89
N ILE A 298 -44.43 -1.99 -25.33
CA ILE A 298 -45.72 -2.66 -25.15
C ILE A 298 -46.32 -2.94 -26.52
N VAL A 299 -47.07 -4.03 -26.60
CA VAL A 299 -47.81 -4.37 -27.82
C VAL A 299 -49.30 -4.24 -27.52
N LEU A 300 -49.98 -3.40 -28.30
CA LEU A 300 -51.41 -3.16 -28.20
C LEU A 300 -52.09 -3.46 -29.54
N PRO A 301 -53.40 -3.80 -29.55
CA PRO A 301 -54.16 -3.89 -30.80
C PRO A 301 -54.20 -2.56 -31.56
N ASP A 302 -54.23 -2.60 -32.89
CA ASP A 302 -54.34 -1.39 -33.71
C ASP A 302 -55.76 -0.78 -33.61
N GLU A 303 -55.87 0.43 -33.05
CA GLU A 303 -57.14 1.14 -32.88
C GLU A 303 -57.67 1.78 -34.18
N GLY A 304 -56.84 1.88 -35.23
CA GLY A 304 -57.18 2.57 -36.48
C GLY A 304 -58.11 1.81 -37.42
N SER A 305 -58.33 0.53 -37.17
CA SER A 305 -59.26 -0.28 -37.95
C SER A 305 -60.67 0.05 -37.48
N SER A 306 -61.41 0.84 -38.28
CA SER A 306 -62.83 1.17 -38.06
C SER A 306 -63.56 -0.02 -37.42
N ARG A 307 -64.13 0.17 -36.22
CA ARG A 307 -64.74 -0.83 -35.33
C ARG A 307 -65.88 -1.63 -36.00
N ASN A 308 -65.55 -2.45 -36.99
CA ASN A 308 -66.44 -3.46 -37.52
C ASN A 308 -66.41 -4.60 -36.51
N LEU A 309 -67.53 -4.83 -35.83
CA LEU A 309 -67.73 -5.91 -34.85
C LEU A 309 -67.52 -7.33 -35.41
N LEU A 310 -67.20 -7.47 -36.68
CA LEU A 310 -66.89 -8.73 -37.35
C LEU A 310 -65.39 -8.91 -37.62
N ASP A 311 -64.60 -7.85 -37.44
CA ASP A 311 -63.16 -7.84 -37.73
C ASP A 311 -62.31 -7.90 -36.44
N PHE A 312 -62.91 -8.37 -35.33
CA PHE A 312 -62.21 -8.65 -34.07
C PHE A 312 -61.04 -9.64 -34.22
N PHE A 313 -60.96 -10.33 -35.36
CA PHE A 313 -59.89 -11.26 -35.71
C PHE A 313 -58.82 -10.67 -36.64
N SER A 314 -58.94 -9.38 -36.99
CA SER A 314 -57.82 -8.67 -37.60
C SER A 314 -56.74 -8.53 -36.54
N ASN A 315 -55.86 -9.55 -36.49
CA ASN A 315 -54.73 -9.68 -35.56
C ASN A 315 -53.64 -8.65 -35.87
N LYS A 316 -54.01 -7.38 -36.02
CA LYS A 316 -53.11 -6.27 -36.23
C LYS A 316 -52.69 -5.73 -34.88
N PHE A 317 -51.40 -5.84 -34.62
CA PHE A 317 -50.80 -5.37 -33.39
C PHE A 317 -49.81 -4.27 -33.72
N ARG A 318 -49.70 -3.30 -32.81
CA ARG A 318 -48.70 -2.23 -32.87
C ARG A 318 -47.80 -2.26 -31.65
N LEU A 319 -46.50 -2.08 -31.90
CA LEU A 319 -45.47 -1.93 -30.89
C LEU A 319 -45.29 -0.45 -30.55
N TYR A 320 -45.37 -0.13 -29.26
CA TYR A 320 -45.13 1.20 -28.72
C TYR A 320 -43.94 1.17 -27.77
N PHE A 321 -43.00 2.11 -27.93
CA PHE A 321 -41.90 2.28 -27.00
C PHE A 321 -42.34 3.11 -25.79
N LEU A 322 -41.79 2.78 -24.63
CA LEU A 322 -41.91 3.54 -23.40
C LEU A 322 -40.70 4.48 -23.29
N CYS A 323 -40.93 5.77 -23.01
CA CYS A 323 -39.86 6.70 -22.62
C CYS A 323 -39.35 6.35 -21.22
N GLU A 324 -38.04 6.22 -21.10
CA GLU A 324 -37.28 6.13 -19.84
C GLU A 324 -36.98 7.52 -19.25
N CYS A 325 -37.88 8.47 -19.49
CA CYS A 325 -37.79 9.83 -18.98
C CYS A 325 -37.97 9.81 -17.44
N GLY A 326 -36.89 9.62 -16.68
CA GLY A 326 -36.89 9.61 -15.21
C GLY A 326 -36.46 10.94 -14.58
N GLU A 327 -36.32 10.99 -13.25
CA GLU A 327 -35.89 12.20 -12.53
C GLU A 327 -34.52 12.73 -13.00
N HIS A 328 -33.65 11.83 -13.48
CA HIS A 328 -32.33 12.17 -13.99
C HIS A 328 -32.35 12.92 -15.34
N THR A 329 -33.47 12.88 -16.09
CA THR A 329 -33.64 13.68 -17.33
C THR A 329 -34.45 14.96 -17.10
N LYS A 330 -34.86 15.21 -15.85
CA LYS A 330 -35.65 16.39 -15.50
C LYS A 330 -34.78 17.65 -15.62
N ALA A 331 -35.02 18.43 -16.66
CA ALA A 331 -34.50 19.80 -16.73
C ALA A 331 -34.91 20.55 -15.46
N THR A 332 -34.00 21.31 -14.85
CA THR A 332 -34.11 21.92 -13.51
C THR A 332 -35.31 22.87 -13.33
N LYS A 333 -36.13 23.09 -14.36
CA LYS A 333 -37.30 23.98 -14.37
C LYS A 333 -38.57 23.35 -14.95
N SER A 334 -38.60 22.06 -15.27
CA SER A 334 -39.82 21.43 -15.81
C SER A 334 -40.73 20.93 -14.69
N ASN A 335 -41.97 21.45 -14.66
CA ASN A 335 -43.03 20.95 -13.78
C ASN A 335 -43.73 19.70 -14.34
N ILE A 336 -43.24 19.15 -15.45
CA ILE A 336 -43.79 17.95 -16.06
C ILE A 336 -43.33 16.75 -15.22
N PRO A 337 -44.23 15.93 -14.66
CA PRO A 337 -43.83 14.72 -13.93
C PRO A 337 -43.13 13.74 -14.88
N HIS A 338 -41.84 13.49 -14.64
CA HIS A 338 -41.00 12.56 -15.41
C HIS A 338 -41.29 11.13 -14.94
N ARG A 339 -42.42 10.61 -15.40
CA ARG A 339 -42.87 9.22 -15.20
C ARG A 339 -42.69 8.44 -16.50
N ILE A 340 -42.51 7.12 -16.42
CA ILE A 340 -42.56 6.23 -17.58
C ILE A 340 -43.82 6.59 -18.37
N HIS A 341 -43.72 6.79 -19.68
CA HIS A 341 -44.83 7.12 -20.57
C HIS A 341 -44.59 6.59 -21.96
N LEU A 342 -45.63 6.46 -22.78
CA LEU A 342 -45.42 6.08 -24.18
C LEU A 342 -44.68 7.19 -24.92
N ALA A 343 -43.60 6.82 -25.61
CA ALA A 343 -42.90 7.72 -26.49
C ALA A 343 -43.87 8.27 -27.55
N LYS A 344 -43.67 9.52 -27.94
CA LYS A 344 -44.58 10.24 -28.85
C LYS A 344 -44.38 9.76 -30.29
N HIS A 345 -44.94 8.60 -30.62
CA HIS A 345 -44.97 8.02 -31.97
C HIS A 345 -46.26 7.22 -32.19
N GLU A 346 -46.60 6.92 -33.45
CA GLU A 346 -47.87 6.27 -33.85
C GLU A 346 -47.93 4.74 -33.57
N GLY A 347 -46.89 4.19 -32.98
CA GLY A 347 -46.65 2.75 -32.91
C GLY A 347 -46.10 2.18 -34.23
N TYR A 348 -45.47 1.00 -34.15
CA TYR A 348 -44.98 0.25 -35.31
C TYR A 348 -45.88 -0.95 -35.56
N GLU A 349 -46.45 -1.07 -36.76
CA GLU A 349 -47.26 -2.23 -37.13
C GLU A 349 -46.39 -3.50 -37.16
N ILE A 350 -46.90 -4.58 -36.53
CA ILE A 350 -46.24 -5.87 -36.51
C ILE A 350 -46.77 -6.70 -37.68
N GLU A 351 -45.97 -6.79 -38.76
CA GLU A 351 -46.35 -7.51 -39.99
C GLU A 351 -46.55 -9.02 -39.78
N ARG A 352 -45.77 -9.62 -38.87
CA ARG A 352 -45.77 -11.07 -38.60
C ARG A 352 -45.98 -11.36 -37.12
N PRO A 353 -47.22 -11.21 -36.60
CA PRO A 353 -47.50 -11.33 -35.17
C PRO A 353 -47.09 -12.67 -34.54
N ASN A 354 -47.31 -13.78 -35.26
CA ASN A 354 -47.00 -15.11 -34.72
C ASN A 354 -45.49 -15.30 -34.49
N GLU A 355 -44.65 -14.96 -35.47
CA GLU A 355 -43.19 -15.01 -35.32
C GLU A 355 -42.69 -14.04 -34.23
N PHE A 356 -43.29 -12.84 -34.18
CA PHE A 356 -42.97 -11.86 -33.16
C PHE A 356 -43.29 -12.37 -31.75
N PHE A 357 -44.47 -12.96 -31.53
CA PHE A 357 -44.86 -13.51 -30.23
C PHE A 357 -44.17 -14.83 -29.90
N GLN A 358 -43.73 -15.60 -30.88
CA GLN A 358 -42.85 -16.74 -30.64
C GLN A 358 -41.52 -16.28 -30.03
N GLN A 359 -40.95 -15.18 -30.57
CA GLN A 359 -39.66 -14.66 -30.10
C GLN A 359 -39.77 -13.82 -28.81
N TYR A 360 -40.80 -12.98 -28.69
CA TYR A 360 -40.93 -11.97 -27.63
C TYR A 360 -42.18 -12.15 -26.76
N GLY A 361 -42.99 -13.18 -26.98
CA GLY A 361 -44.28 -13.36 -26.30
C GLY A 361 -44.16 -13.48 -24.79
N SER A 362 -43.13 -14.16 -24.27
CA SER A 362 -42.88 -14.26 -22.83
C SER A 362 -42.61 -12.89 -22.18
N TYR A 363 -41.84 -12.04 -22.86
CA TYR A 363 -41.59 -10.65 -22.45
C TYR A 363 -42.88 -9.83 -22.48
N VAL A 364 -43.58 -9.83 -23.62
CA VAL A 364 -44.83 -9.06 -23.79
C VAL A 364 -45.88 -9.49 -22.77
N LEU A 365 -46.04 -10.79 -22.54
CA LEU A 365 -46.97 -11.35 -21.56
C LEU A 365 -46.64 -10.89 -20.14
N THR A 366 -45.36 -10.85 -19.77
CA THR A 366 -44.91 -10.39 -18.45
C THR A 366 -45.24 -8.91 -18.25
N ILE A 367 -44.93 -8.06 -19.24
CA ILE A 367 -45.22 -6.63 -19.21
C ILE A 367 -46.74 -6.38 -19.14
N LEU A 368 -47.53 -7.08 -19.96
CA LEU A 368 -48.99 -6.96 -19.95
C LEU A 368 -49.60 -7.42 -18.61
N LYS A 369 -49.09 -8.51 -18.01
CA LYS A 369 -49.54 -8.97 -16.68
C LYS A 369 -49.20 -7.95 -15.59
N MET A 370 -48.00 -7.35 -15.63
CA MET A 370 -47.60 -6.28 -14.71
C MET A 370 -48.48 -5.04 -14.86
N LEU A 371 -48.77 -4.62 -16.09
CA LEU A 371 -49.65 -3.49 -16.37
C LEU A 371 -51.08 -3.75 -15.91
N LYS A 372 -51.62 -4.95 -16.18
CA LYS A 372 -52.96 -5.35 -15.75
C LYS A 372 -53.08 -5.34 -14.23
N LEU A 373 -52.09 -5.92 -13.55
CA LEU A 373 -52.02 -5.92 -12.09
C LEU A 373 -51.94 -4.50 -11.52
N GLY A 374 -51.15 -3.62 -12.15
CA GLY A 374 -51.02 -2.20 -11.77
C GLY A 374 -52.34 -1.43 -11.92
N ILE A 375 -53.13 -1.72 -12.96
CA ILE A 375 -54.47 -1.13 -13.14
C ILE A 375 -55.44 -1.63 -12.05
N SER A 376 -55.42 -2.94 -11.73
CA SER A 376 -56.37 -3.54 -10.79
C SER A 376 -56.10 -3.24 -9.30
N LEU A 377 -54.84 -3.13 -8.86
CA LEU A 377 -54.51 -3.08 -7.42
C LEU A 377 -54.69 -1.72 -6.75
N ALA A 378 -54.68 -0.61 -7.50
CA ALA A 378 -54.49 0.69 -6.87
C ALA A 378 -55.60 1.71 -7.09
N GLY A 379 -56.46 1.57 -8.11
CA GLY A 379 -57.27 2.73 -8.54
C GLY A 379 -56.39 3.99 -8.81
N VAL A 380 -55.09 3.78 -9.01
CA VAL A 380 -54.07 4.76 -9.33
C VAL A 380 -53.67 4.41 -10.75
N ALA A 381 -53.93 5.32 -11.69
CA ALA A 381 -53.57 5.14 -13.09
C ALA A 381 -52.09 4.86 -13.20
N VAL A 382 -51.72 3.79 -13.90
CA VAL A 382 -50.34 3.63 -14.37
C VAL A 382 -50.04 4.87 -15.20
N PRO A 383 -49.17 5.79 -14.71
CA PRO A 383 -49.09 7.12 -15.29
C PRO A 383 -48.55 7.12 -16.74
N ALA A 384 -48.03 5.98 -17.19
CA ALA A 384 -47.52 5.76 -18.53
C ALA A 384 -48.59 5.67 -19.61
N LEU A 385 -49.80 5.21 -19.23
CA LEU A 385 -50.88 4.93 -20.17
C LEU A 385 -51.84 6.12 -20.32
N THR A 386 -51.71 7.17 -19.51
CA THR A 386 -52.59 8.35 -19.56
C THR A 386 -52.49 9.11 -20.89
N ASN A 387 -51.38 8.97 -21.61
CA ASN A 387 -51.16 9.66 -22.89
C ASN A 387 -51.91 9.02 -24.06
N LEU A 388 -52.49 7.82 -23.89
CA LEU A 388 -53.35 7.19 -24.90
C LEU A 388 -54.75 7.80 -24.95
N ILE A 389 -55.12 8.59 -23.94
CA ILE A 389 -56.42 9.24 -23.85
C ILE A 389 -56.20 10.74 -24.08
N PRO A 390 -56.55 11.30 -25.25
CA PRO A 390 -56.51 12.74 -25.46
C PRO A 390 -57.45 13.47 -24.48
N ASP A 391 -56.99 14.57 -23.89
CA ASP A 391 -57.79 15.64 -23.26
C ASP A 391 -58.46 15.48 -21.87
N ALA A 392 -58.01 14.61 -20.96
CA ALA A 392 -58.63 14.54 -19.62
C ALA A 392 -57.63 14.46 -18.45
N LEU A 393 -57.03 15.61 -18.07
CA LEU A 393 -56.12 15.70 -16.92
C LEU A 393 -56.84 15.95 -15.57
N ASP A 394 -58.05 16.51 -15.58
CA ASP A 394 -58.77 16.90 -14.34
C ASP A 394 -59.73 15.82 -13.79
N GLN A 395 -59.78 14.64 -14.42
CA GLN A 395 -60.62 13.52 -14.01
C GLN A 395 -59.84 12.21 -13.98
N ALA A 396 -58.82 12.12 -13.12
CA ALA A 396 -58.00 10.90 -12.97
C ALA A 396 -58.85 9.63 -12.76
N THR A 397 -60.02 9.73 -12.13
CA THR A 397 -60.95 8.61 -11.89
C THR A 397 -61.79 8.22 -13.11
N GLU A 398 -62.24 9.17 -13.94
CA GLU A 398 -62.96 8.83 -15.19
C GLU A 398 -62.00 8.38 -16.29
N SER A 399 -60.80 8.97 -16.34
CA SER A 399 -59.72 8.51 -17.22
C SER A 399 -59.30 7.08 -16.89
N LEU A 400 -59.31 6.68 -15.61
CA LEU A 400 -59.09 5.30 -15.18
C LEU A 400 -60.20 4.35 -15.64
N LYS A 401 -61.46 4.71 -15.45
CA LYS A 401 -62.60 3.90 -15.92
C LYS A 401 -62.59 3.77 -17.45
N LEU A 402 -62.17 4.82 -18.16
CA LEU A 402 -62.04 4.79 -19.61
C LEU A 402 -60.87 3.91 -20.04
N LEU A 403 -59.75 3.95 -19.31
CA LEU A 403 -58.58 3.09 -19.54
C LEU A 403 -58.94 1.62 -19.32
N GLU A 404 -59.61 1.30 -18.22
CA GLU A 404 -60.10 -0.04 -17.89
C GLU A 404 -61.06 -0.53 -18.99
N LYS A 405 -62.01 0.31 -19.43
CA LYS A 405 -62.95 -0.06 -20.50
C LYS A 405 -62.33 -0.19 -21.89
N THR A 406 -61.23 0.52 -22.18
CA THR A 406 -60.67 0.60 -23.53
C THR A 406 -59.45 -0.31 -23.70
N ILE A 407 -58.52 -0.27 -22.73
CA ILE A 407 -57.23 -0.96 -22.82
C ILE A 407 -57.33 -2.40 -22.28
N GLU A 408 -58.06 -2.65 -21.20
CA GLU A 408 -58.13 -3.98 -20.62
C GLU A 408 -58.64 -5.06 -21.61
N PRO A 409 -59.69 -4.81 -22.41
CA PRO A 409 -60.11 -5.77 -23.44
C PRO A 409 -59.01 -6.07 -24.45
N GLY A 410 -58.27 -5.04 -24.89
CA GLY A 410 -57.16 -5.20 -25.83
C GLY A 410 -55.99 -5.98 -25.24
N MET A 411 -55.65 -5.74 -23.97
CA MET A 411 -54.64 -6.51 -23.26
C MET A 411 -55.04 -7.97 -23.11
N ASN A 412 -56.30 -8.24 -22.73
CA ASN A 412 -56.82 -9.59 -22.62
C ASN A 412 -56.81 -10.32 -23.97
N GLN A 413 -57.07 -9.60 -25.07
CA GLN A 413 -56.95 -10.15 -26.43
C GLN A 413 -55.51 -10.53 -26.77
N VAL A 414 -54.53 -9.65 -26.51
CA VAL A 414 -53.11 -9.95 -26.76
C VAL A 414 -52.64 -11.12 -25.90
N ILE A 415 -53.01 -11.16 -24.61
CA ILE A 415 -52.67 -12.26 -23.71
C ILE A 415 -53.24 -13.58 -24.23
N SER A 416 -54.52 -13.61 -24.58
CA SER A 416 -55.18 -14.81 -25.13
C SER A 416 -54.52 -15.28 -26.42
N HIS A 417 -54.13 -14.35 -27.30
CA HIS A 417 -53.42 -14.67 -28.54
C HIS A 417 -52.05 -15.28 -28.26
N ILE A 418 -51.26 -14.70 -27.36
CA ILE A 418 -49.94 -15.23 -26.96
C ILE A 418 -50.09 -16.63 -26.36
N GLU A 419 -51.04 -16.83 -25.45
CA GLU A 419 -51.28 -18.12 -24.80
C GLU A 419 -51.71 -19.20 -25.80
N LYS A 420 -52.51 -18.83 -26.81
CA LYS A 420 -52.88 -19.74 -27.91
C LYS A 420 -51.67 -20.12 -28.76
N VAL A 421 -50.86 -19.15 -29.18
CA VAL A 421 -49.64 -19.40 -29.98
C VAL A 421 -48.67 -20.31 -29.22
N SER A 422 -48.51 -20.12 -27.91
CA SER A 422 -47.66 -20.99 -27.07
C SER A 422 -48.21 -22.40 -26.89
N ALA A 423 -49.53 -22.59 -26.96
CA ALA A 423 -50.15 -23.91 -26.82
C ALA A 423 -50.03 -24.77 -28.10
N ASP A 424 -49.89 -24.14 -29.27
CA ASP A 424 -49.76 -24.84 -30.56
C ASP A 424 -48.31 -25.34 -30.82
N GLU A 425 -47.33 -24.96 -29.99
CA GLU A 425 -45.90 -25.34 -30.13
C GLU A 425 -45.46 -26.52 -29.25
N GLY A 426 -46.28 -26.96 -28.30
CA GLY A 426 -46.02 -28.10 -27.42
C GLY A 426 -46.85 -29.32 -27.79
#